data_AF-A0A7S3SXS9-F1
#
_entry.id   AF-A0A7S3SXS9-F1
#
_cell.length_a   1.000
_cell.length_b   1.000
_cell.length_c   1.000
_cell.angle_alpha   90.00
_cell.angle_beta   90.00
_cell.angle_gamma   90.00
#
_symmetry.space_group_name_H-M   'P 1'
#
loop_
_entity.id
_entity.type
_entity.pdbx_description
1 polymer ?
#
loop_
_entity_poly.entity_id
_entity_poly.type
_entity_poly.pdbx_seq_one_letter_code
_entity_poly.pdbx_strand_id
1 'polypeptide(L)'
;LLSRRSMPAIGNGSVSFDTVAREWRAKYTGPAAESTSLQAAQMLLEKHLPTLKALGGEVTRQVCGGCLDFKVSTALPIEKFAEWERNGFAPEEDFLTELKNIEGISNVETQNITFMKM
;
A
#
# COMPACT_ATOMS: atom_id res chain seq x y z
N LEU A 1 28.80 17.24 -14.56
CA LEU A 1 28.86 16.10 -13.62
C LEU A 1 27.57 16.10 -12.83
N LEU A 2 26.60 15.26 -13.21
CA LEU A 2 25.35 15.12 -12.46
C LEU A 2 25.69 14.56 -11.08
N SER A 3 25.43 15.35 -10.03
CA SER A 3 25.61 14.93 -8.65
C SER A 3 24.82 13.64 -8.43
N ARG A 4 25.51 12.52 -8.16
CA ARG A 4 24.86 11.31 -7.64
C ARG A 4 24.21 11.71 -6.31
N ARG A 5 22.90 11.93 -6.30
CA ARG A 5 22.15 11.96 -5.03
C ARG A 5 22.49 10.67 -4.30
N SER A 6 23.00 10.80 -3.08
CA SER A 6 23.25 9.65 -2.22
C SER A 6 21.91 8.92 -2.05
N MET A 7 21.89 7.61 -2.29
CA MET A 7 20.70 6.79 -2.08
C MET A 7 20.30 6.86 -0.61
N PRO A 8 19.01 7.03 -0.29
CA PRO A 8 18.59 7.06 1.10
C PRO A 8 18.85 5.71 1.75
N ALA A 9 19.12 5.75 3.05
CA ALA A 9 19.41 4.57 3.84
C ALA A 9 18.90 4.71 5.27
N ILE A 10 18.48 3.59 5.85
CA ILE A 10 18.10 3.42 7.25
C ILE A 10 19.11 2.50 7.96
N GLY A 11 18.93 2.25 9.26
CA GLY A 11 19.83 1.39 10.02
C GLY A 11 21.27 1.95 10.08
N ASN A 12 21.40 3.23 10.43
CA ASN A 12 22.68 3.95 10.43
C ASN A 12 23.43 3.92 9.09
N GLY A 13 22.68 3.92 7.98
CA GLY A 13 23.24 3.96 6.63
C GLY A 13 23.56 2.60 6.01
N SER A 14 23.33 1.49 6.73
CA SER A 14 23.64 0.14 6.24
C SER A 14 22.54 -0.49 5.38
N VAL A 15 21.32 0.05 5.41
CA VAL A 15 20.17 -0.49 4.67
C VAL A 15 19.68 0.57 3.68
N SER A 16 20.26 0.56 2.47
CA SER A 16 19.83 1.45 1.38
C SER A 16 18.57 0.93 0.70
N PHE A 17 17.79 1.83 0.11
CA PHE A 17 16.60 1.51 -0.68
C PHE A 17 16.46 2.49 -1.85
N ASP A 18 15.81 2.06 -2.92
CA ASP A 18 15.52 2.90 -4.10
C ASP A 18 14.01 3.14 -4.32
N THR A 19 13.18 2.34 -3.64
CA THR A 19 11.74 2.29 -3.81
C THR A 19 11.07 2.24 -2.45
N VAL A 20 9.95 2.95 -2.30
CA VAL A 20 9.10 2.91 -1.10
C VAL A 20 7.69 2.56 -1.52
N ALA A 21 7.06 1.63 -0.79
CA ALA A 21 5.64 1.39 -0.91
C ALA A 21 4.87 1.97 0.26
N ARG A 22 3.69 2.51 -0.03
CA ARG A 22 2.65 2.75 0.97
C ARG A 22 1.75 1.51 0.97
N GLU A 23 1.72 0.79 2.08
CA GLU A 23 0.82 -0.34 2.29
C GLU A 23 -0.39 0.11 3.10
N TRP A 24 -1.58 -0.16 2.56
CA TRP A 24 -2.85 -0.15 3.28
C TRP A 24 -3.21 -1.58 3.62
N ARG A 25 -3.56 -1.85 4.88
CA ARG A 25 -3.86 -3.21 5.32
C ARG A 25 -5.07 -3.24 6.23
N ALA A 26 -5.77 -4.36 6.17
CA ALA A 26 -6.86 -4.66 7.07
C ALA A 26 -6.99 -6.18 7.25
N LYS A 27 -7.73 -6.59 8.27
CA LYS A 27 -8.19 -7.96 8.45
C LYS A 27 -9.58 -8.12 7.87
N TYR A 28 -9.78 -9.18 7.09
CA TYR A 28 -11.11 -9.66 6.69
C TYR A 28 -11.55 -10.80 7.62
N THR A 29 -12.77 -11.30 7.43
CA THR A 29 -13.37 -12.37 8.26
C THR A 29 -13.78 -13.58 7.43
N GLY A 30 -13.72 -14.76 8.05
CA GLY A 30 -14.13 -16.02 7.44
C GLY A 30 -13.12 -16.63 6.46
N PRO A 31 -13.45 -17.78 5.85
CA PRO A 31 -12.60 -18.42 4.85
C PRO A 31 -12.44 -17.55 3.61
N ALA A 32 -11.21 -17.43 3.08
CA ALA A 32 -10.91 -16.54 1.94
C ALA A 32 -11.79 -16.81 0.71
N ALA A 33 -12.17 -18.08 0.46
CA ALA A 33 -13.00 -18.46 -0.68
C ALA A 33 -14.44 -17.94 -0.60
N GLU A 34 -14.95 -17.65 0.60
CA GLU A 34 -16.36 -17.34 0.87
C GLU A 34 -16.52 -15.98 1.58
N SER A 35 -15.43 -15.32 1.94
CA SER A 35 -15.44 -14.10 2.73
C SER A 35 -16.09 -12.93 1.98
N THR A 36 -17.24 -12.49 2.49
CA THR A 36 -17.95 -11.31 1.98
C THR A 36 -17.19 -10.01 2.24
N SER A 37 -16.51 -9.89 3.39
CA SER A 37 -15.67 -8.73 3.71
C SER A 37 -14.46 -8.62 2.79
N LEU A 38 -13.83 -9.75 2.41
CA LEU A 38 -12.76 -9.77 1.42
C LEU A 38 -13.24 -9.37 0.02
N GLN A 39 -14.40 -9.87 -0.40
CA GLN A 39 -15.00 -9.50 -1.69
C GLN A 39 -15.34 -8.00 -1.74
N ALA A 40 -15.92 -7.46 -0.67
CA ALA A 40 -16.22 -6.04 -0.56
C ALA A 40 -14.95 -5.17 -0.58
N ALA A 41 -13.90 -5.56 0.16
CA ALA A 41 -12.62 -4.87 0.13
C ALA A 41 -11.97 -4.90 -1.27
N GLN A 42 -12.09 -6.02 -2.01
CA GLN A 42 -11.64 -6.10 -3.40
C GLN A 42 -12.42 -5.14 -4.31
N MET A 43 -13.75 -5.08 -4.22
CA MET A 43 -14.55 -4.15 -5.02
C MET A 43 -14.21 -2.69 -4.71
N LEU A 44 -13.97 -2.36 -3.45
CA LEU A 44 -13.49 -1.04 -3.05
C LEU A 44 -12.11 -0.74 -3.68
N LEU A 45 -11.18 -1.69 -3.70
CA LEU A 45 -9.91 -1.52 -4.39
C LEU A 45 -10.12 -1.24 -5.89
N GLU A 46 -10.99 -1.97 -6.58
CA GLU A 46 -11.25 -1.75 -8.01
C GLU A 46 -11.73 -0.31 -8.31
N LYS A 47 -12.52 0.29 -7.42
CA LYS A 47 -12.96 1.69 -7.54
C LYS A 47 -11.78 2.68 -7.53
N HIS A 48 -10.77 2.44 -6.72
CA HIS A 48 -9.61 3.35 -6.54
C HIS A 48 -8.38 2.95 -7.37
N LEU A 49 -8.37 1.73 -7.93
CA LEU A 49 -7.24 1.18 -8.69
C LEU A 49 -6.79 2.05 -9.87
N PRO A 50 -7.69 2.69 -10.65
CA PRO A 50 -7.27 3.60 -11.72
C PRO A 50 -6.42 4.78 -11.20
N THR A 51 -6.82 5.38 -10.08
CA THR A 51 -6.08 6.50 -9.46
C THR A 51 -4.71 6.04 -8.97
N LEU A 52 -4.63 4.88 -8.32
CA LEU A 52 -3.34 4.33 -7.87
C LEU A 52 -2.41 4.01 -9.04
N LYS A 53 -2.93 3.42 -10.12
CA LYS A 53 -2.14 3.12 -11.32
C LYS A 53 -1.64 4.40 -12.01
N ALA A 54 -2.42 5.49 -11.97
CA ALA A 54 -2.03 6.77 -12.55
C ALA A 54 -0.79 7.41 -11.88
N LEU A 55 -0.43 6.99 -10.65
CA LEU A 55 0.81 7.41 -9.99
C LEU A 55 2.07 6.91 -10.73
N GLY A 56 1.93 5.93 -11.62
CA GLY A 56 3.02 5.39 -12.42
C GLY A 56 4.03 4.59 -11.60
N GLY A 57 3.53 3.91 -10.57
CA GLY A 57 4.25 2.93 -9.74
C GLY A 57 3.65 1.54 -9.88
N GLU A 58 4.14 0.61 -9.06
CA GLU A 58 3.61 -0.75 -9.00
C GLU A 58 2.55 -0.85 -7.91
N VAL A 59 1.33 -1.26 -8.29
CA VAL A 59 0.23 -1.51 -7.34
C VAL A 59 0.05 -3.01 -7.19
N THR A 60 0.18 -3.52 -5.97
CA THR A 60 0.05 -4.94 -5.66
C THR A 60 -1.00 -5.17 -4.58
N ARG A 61 -1.76 -6.26 -4.71
CA ARG A 61 -2.70 -6.72 -3.71
C ARG A 61 -2.25 -8.06 -3.16
N GLN A 62 -2.09 -8.17 -1.85
CA GLN A 62 -1.76 -9.42 -1.17
C GLN A 62 -2.94 -9.88 -0.31
N VAL A 63 -3.27 -11.17 -0.38
CA VAL A 63 -4.24 -11.81 0.52
C VAL A 63 -3.55 -12.95 1.24
N CYS A 64 -3.63 -12.96 2.57
CA CYS A 64 -3.14 -14.06 3.38
C CYS A 64 -4.32 -14.84 3.97
N GLY A 65 -4.58 -16.03 3.42
CA GLY A 65 -5.64 -16.93 3.88
C GLY A 65 -5.56 -17.31 5.36
N GLY A 66 -4.35 -17.45 5.91
CA GLY A 66 -4.12 -17.87 7.29
C GLY A 66 -4.13 -16.72 8.31
N CYS A 67 -3.62 -15.55 7.93
CA CYS A 67 -3.60 -14.37 8.81
C CYS A 67 -4.78 -13.43 8.59
N LEU A 68 -5.67 -13.76 7.65
CA LEU A 68 -6.83 -12.97 7.25
C LEU A 68 -6.48 -11.55 6.78
N ASP A 69 -5.29 -11.33 6.24
CA ASP A 69 -4.88 -10.00 5.75
C ASP A 69 -5.39 -9.74 4.33
N PHE A 70 -5.94 -8.56 4.11
CA PHE A 70 -6.05 -7.91 2.81
C PHE A 70 -5.11 -6.69 2.80
N LYS A 71 -4.18 -6.65 1.85
CA LYS A 71 -3.17 -5.60 1.75
C LYS A 71 -3.12 -5.04 0.34
N VAL A 72 -2.93 -3.74 0.24
CA VAL A 72 -2.71 -3.01 -1.00
C VAL A 72 -1.44 -2.20 -0.85
N SER A 73 -0.43 -2.50 -1.64
CA SER A 73 0.85 -1.77 -1.64
C SER A 73 1.02 -1.01 -2.94
N THR A 74 1.26 0.30 -2.86
CA THR A 74 1.63 1.14 -4.00
C THR A 74 3.09 1.54 -3.88
N ALA A 75 3.96 0.93 -4.68
CA ALA A 75 5.40 1.11 -4.68
C ALA A 75 5.84 2.13 -5.74
N LEU A 76 6.63 3.12 -5.31
CA LEU A 76 7.11 4.22 -6.14
C LEU A 76 8.60 4.48 -5.89
N PRO A 77 9.35 4.97 -6.91
CA PRO A 77 10.66 5.59 -6.69
C PRO A 77 10.55 6.71 -5.66
N ILE A 78 11.60 6.93 -4.88
CA ILE A 78 11.63 7.85 -3.72
C ILE A 78 11.09 9.24 -4.06
N GLU A 79 11.46 9.82 -5.20
CA GLU A 79 11.02 11.16 -5.58
C GLU A 79 9.51 11.23 -5.82
N LYS A 80 8.95 10.22 -6.48
CA LYS A 80 7.50 10.12 -6.72
C LYS A 80 6.74 9.80 -5.44
N PHE A 81 7.32 8.97 -4.57
CA PHE A 81 6.73 8.70 -3.26
C PHE A 81 6.62 9.98 -2.43
N ALA A 82 7.68 10.79 -2.37
CA ALA A 82 7.67 12.06 -1.65
C ALA A 82 6.67 13.07 -2.23
N GLU A 83 6.43 13.05 -3.54
CA GLU A 83 5.36 13.83 -4.17
C GLU A 83 3.97 13.36 -3.73
N TRP A 84 3.74 12.05 -3.73
CA TRP A 84 2.47 11.48 -3.30
C TRP A 84 2.20 11.70 -1.80
N GLU A 85 3.22 11.61 -0.95
CA GLU A 85 3.17 11.92 0.48
C GLU A 85 2.73 13.37 0.74
N ARG A 86 3.29 14.34 -0.02
CA ARG A 86 2.88 15.76 0.08
C ARG A 86 1.41 15.98 -0.30
N ASN A 87 0.85 15.09 -1.12
CA ASN A 87 -0.56 15.09 -1.50
C ASN A 87 -1.44 14.23 -0.56
N GLY A 88 -0.94 13.91 0.64
CA GLY A 88 -1.69 13.15 1.65
C GLY A 88 -1.97 11.69 1.26
N PHE A 89 -1.13 11.11 0.39
CA PHE A 89 -1.33 9.76 -0.15
C PHE A 89 -2.68 9.55 -0.86
N ALA A 90 -3.30 10.60 -1.42
CA ALA A 90 -4.60 10.49 -2.09
C ALA A 90 -4.63 9.32 -3.10
N PRO A 91 -5.65 8.43 -3.07
CA PRO A 91 -6.93 8.55 -2.36
C PRO A 91 -6.99 7.83 -0.99
N GLU A 92 -5.88 7.75 -0.25
CA GLU A 92 -5.79 6.99 1.02
C GLU A 92 -6.92 7.30 2.00
N GLU A 93 -7.22 8.56 2.28
CA GLU A 93 -8.25 8.94 3.26
C GLU A 93 -9.63 8.37 2.91
N ASP A 94 -10.07 8.57 1.66
CA ASP A 94 -11.34 8.06 1.15
C ASP A 94 -11.38 6.53 1.21
N PHE A 95 -10.33 5.88 0.71
CA PHE A 95 -10.22 4.43 0.68
C PHE A 95 -10.27 3.84 2.10
N LEU A 96 -9.50 4.37 3.05
CA LEU A 96 -9.47 3.86 4.43
C LEU A 96 -10.78 4.11 5.16
N THR A 97 -11.47 5.22 4.87
CA THR A 97 -12.78 5.53 5.45
C THR A 97 -13.83 4.55 4.96
N GLU A 98 -13.89 4.30 3.65
CA GLU A 98 -14.81 3.31 3.08
C GLU A 98 -14.48 1.89 3.57
N LEU A 99 -13.19 1.53 3.64
CA LEU A 99 -12.73 0.22 4.09
C LEU A 99 -13.14 -0.09 5.53
N LYS A 100 -13.02 0.89 6.45
CA LYS A 100 -13.43 0.76 7.86
C LYS A 100 -14.93 0.54 8.05
N ASN A 101 -15.75 0.94 7.07
CA ASN A 101 -17.20 0.81 7.13
C ASN A 101 -17.70 -0.53 6.57
N ILE A 102 -16.83 -1.36 5.99
CA ILE A 102 -17.19 -2.70 5.51
C ILE A 102 -17.38 -3.62 6.70
N GLU A 103 -18.58 -4.21 6.81
CA GLU A 103 -18.86 -5.24 7.83
C GLU A 103 -17.86 -6.40 7.73
N GLY A 104 -17.26 -6.77 8.85
CA GLY A 104 -16.25 -7.83 8.90
C GLY A 104 -14.83 -7.38 8.55
N ILE A 105 -14.59 -6.08 8.31
CA ILE A 105 -13.24 -5.52 8.28
C ILE A 105 -12.81 -5.06 9.67
N SER A 106 -11.55 -5.33 10.04
CA SER A 106 -10.92 -4.80 11.26
C SER A 106 -9.45 -4.46 11.04
N ASN A 107 -8.78 -3.90 12.07
CA ASN A 107 -7.33 -3.63 12.08
C ASN A 107 -6.85 -2.87 10.84
N VAL A 108 -7.58 -1.82 10.47
CA VAL A 108 -7.22 -0.96 9.34
C VAL A 108 -6.02 -0.10 9.72
N GLU A 109 -4.89 -0.36 9.09
CA GLU A 109 -3.60 0.26 9.37
C GLU A 109 -2.88 0.65 8.08
N THR A 110 -1.86 1.49 8.21
CA THR A 110 -0.98 1.86 7.11
C THR A 110 0.48 1.76 7.52
N GLN A 111 1.37 1.49 6.57
CA GLN A 111 2.80 1.48 6.81
C GLN A 111 3.59 1.81 5.55
N ASN A 112 4.83 2.28 5.74
CA ASN A 112 5.77 2.49 4.65
C ASN A 112 6.77 1.33 4.63
N ILE A 113 6.98 0.73 3.46
CA ILE A 113 7.85 -0.42 3.27
C ILE A 113 8.92 -0.05 2.25
N THR A 114 10.19 -0.20 2.61
CA THR A 114 11.32 0.08 1.71
C THR A 114 11.71 -1.15 0.92
N PHE A 115 11.98 -0.98 -0.37
CA PHE A 115 12.42 -2.04 -1.26
C PHE A 115 13.79 -1.70 -1.88
N MET A 116 14.61 -2.74 -2.02
CA MET A 116 15.86 -2.74 -2.77
C MET A 116 15.90 -4.03 -3.56
N LYS A 117 16.19 -3.93 -4.86
CA LYS A 117 16.45 -5.12 -5.68
C LYS A 117 17.84 -5.67 -5.31
N MET A 118 17.90 -6.98 -5.09
CA MET A 118 19.12 -7.71 -4.72
C MET A 118 19.58 -8.58 -5.88
#